data_AF-R7ZMY2-F1
#
_entry.id   AF-R7ZMY2-F1
#
_cell.length_a   1.000
_cell.length_b   1.000
_cell.length_c   1.000
_cell.angle_alpha   90.00
_cell.angle_beta   90.00
_cell.angle_gamma   90.00
#
_symmetry.space_group_name_H-M   'P 1'
#
loop_
_entity.id
_entity.type
_entity.pdbx_description
1 polymer ?
#
loop_
_entity_poly.entity_id
_entity_poly.type
_entity_poly.pdbx_seq_one_letter_code
_entity_poly.pdbx_strand_id
1 'polypeptide(L)'
;MISPLRETVLDWNKPQDTLIREVVENGGLVLYLHTEMDHDWSNPHYQGMEIYNIHTDLLDEKGILPFLLNSIVNGKKFKHWTYREIFDEQTDILALWDSLNHHRKIVGYGAPDVHNNQSIRARYLEDGTVEWVGSNAKTIGIVEPGWKEKLLLGEPDMAGWAFKWELDTYFHSFKYVQTHIFTDELSSRSIKEGLEKGRAFVSFENLLEAKGFQFFGLAKDGTLSGIMGDSISVADVAQIRAISPYPVDFELIKNGKLIDIAEKSYTFDYQITEHGNYRIVCRIRLNGKSVPWLYTNPIYLY
;
A
#
# COMPACT_ATOMS: atom_id res chain seq x y z
N MET A 1 11.91 12.83 -15.94
CA MET A 1 10.48 13.22 -15.82
C MET A 1 9.68 11.98 -16.16
N ILE A 2 8.85 11.49 -15.23
CA ILE A 2 7.94 10.36 -15.50
C ILE A 2 6.91 10.89 -16.51
N SER A 3 7.03 10.49 -17.77
CA SER A 3 6.14 10.92 -18.85
C SER A 3 4.81 10.15 -18.74
N PRO A 4 3.64 10.77 -18.96
CA PRO A 4 2.40 10.03 -18.94
C PRO A 4 2.45 8.89 -19.96
N LEU A 5 1.88 7.73 -19.59
CA LEU A 5 1.62 6.65 -20.55
C LEU A 5 0.72 7.19 -21.69
N ARG A 6 0.67 6.46 -22.82
CA ARG A 6 -0.19 6.83 -23.96
C ARG A 6 -1.64 7.01 -23.46
N GLU A 7 -2.21 8.19 -23.71
CA GLU A 7 -3.62 8.42 -23.41
C GLU A 7 -4.53 7.53 -24.28
N THR A 8 -5.66 7.12 -23.72
CA THR A 8 -6.67 6.33 -24.43
C THR A 8 -8.04 6.64 -23.85
N VAL A 9 -9.08 6.56 -24.68
CA VAL A 9 -10.48 6.70 -24.25
C VAL A 9 -11.07 5.30 -24.12
N LEU A 10 -11.66 5.02 -22.96
CA LEU A 10 -12.35 3.75 -22.69
C LEU A 10 -13.85 3.93 -22.92
N ASP A 11 -14.48 2.98 -23.60
CA ASP A 11 -15.93 2.95 -23.81
C ASP A 11 -16.61 2.14 -22.71
N TRP A 12 -17.09 2.83 -21.68
CA TRP A 12 -17.76 2.22 -20.52
C TRP A 12 -19.07 1.49 -20.84
N ASN A 13 -19.59 1.57 -22.08
CA ASN A 13 -20.74 0.76 -22.49
C ASN A 13 -20.36 -0.68 -22.84
N LYS A 14 -19.07 -0.98 -23.05
CA LYS A 14 -18.59 -2.35 -23.29
C LYS A 14 -18.56 -3.15 -21.99
N PRO A 15 -18.71 -4.49 -22.05
CA PRO A 15 -18.48 -5.35 -20.90
C PRO A 15 -17.07 -5.14 -20.32
N GLN A 16 -16.97 -5.15 -18.98
CA GLN A 16 -15.71 -4.89 -18.27
C GLN A 16 -14.57 -5.81 -18.73
N ASP A 17 -14.81 -7.11 -18.90
CA ASP A 17 -13.80 -8.06 -19.41
C ASP A 17 -13.25 -7.65 -20.79
N THR A 18 -14.13 -7.16 -21.68
CA THR A 18 -13.70 -6.68 -23.00
C THR A 18 -12.81 -5.44 -22.88
N LEU A 19 -13.14 -4.52 -21.97
CA LEU A 19 -12.29 -3.35 -21.71
C LEU A 19 -10.93 -3.73 -21.13
N ILE A 20 -10.90 -4.64 -20.15
CA ILE A 20 -9.65 -5.11 -19.54
C ILE A 20 -8.76 -5.72 -20.62
N ARG A 21 -9.30 -6.63 -21.44
CA ARG A 21 -8.55 -7.24 -22.55
C ARG A 21 -8.00 -6.19 -23.50
N GLU A 22 -8.85 -5.26 -23.97
CA GLU A 22 -8.44 -4.22 -24.91
C GLU A 22 -7.31 -3.34 -24.35
N VAL A 23 -7.38 -2.95 -23.07
CA VAL A 23 -6.33 -2.17 -22.41
C VAL A 23 -5.00 -2.93 -22.43
N VAL A 24 -5.03 -4.20 -22.05
CA VAL A 24 -3.84 -5.04 -21.90
C VAL A 24 -3.22 -5.37 -23.25
N GLU A 25 -4.02 -5.73 -24.26
CA GLU A 25 -3.55 -6.00 -25.62
C GLU A 25 -2.95 -4.75 -26.29
N ASN A 26 -3.35 -3.55 -25.87
CA ASN A 26 -2.74 -2.29 -26.30
C ASN A 26 -1.50 -1.89 -25.49
N GLY A 27 -0.97 -2.79 -24.65
CA GLY A 27 0.22 -2.57 -23.84
C GLY A 27 -0.03 -1.79 -22.55
N GLY A 28 -1.29 -1.69 -22.12
CA GLY A 28 -1.67 -1.14 -20.82
C GLY A 28 -1.40 -2.10 -19.65
N LEU A 29 -1.87 -1.72 -18.47
CA LEU A 29 -1.83 -2.51 -17.24
C LEU A 29 -3.19 -2.34 -16.56
N VAL A 30 -3.77 -3.42 -16.10
CA VAL A 30 -5.00 -3.42 -15.30
C VAL A 30 -4.72 -4.07 -13.95
N LEU A 31 -5.03 -3.34 -12.90
CA LEU A 31 -4.89 -3.78 -11.52
C LEU A 31 -6.25 -3.62 -10.84
N TYR A 32 -6.65 -4.60 -10.04
CA TYR A 32 -7.85 -4.46 -9.21
C TYR A 32 -7.54 -3.63 -7.96
N LEU A 33 -8.39 -2.64 -7.72
CA LEU A 33 -8.43 -1.79 -6.54
C LEU A 33 -9.61 -2.21 -5.67
N HIS A 34 -9.60 -1.88 -4.39
CA HIS A 34 -10.63 -2.28 -3.44
C HIS A 34 -10.90 -3.78 -3.51
N THR A 35 -9.87 -4.59 -3.25
CA THR A 35 -9.94 -6.07 -3.29
C THR A 35 -11.05 -6.64 -2.39
N GLU A 36 -11.45 -5.91 -1.35
CA GLU A 36 -12.57 -6.24 -0.48
C GLU A 36 -13.93 -6.29 -1.22
N MET A 37 -14.01 -5.71 -2.41
CA MET A 37 -15.19 -5.72 -3.28
C MET A 37 -15.19 -6.94 -4.22
N ASP A 38 -16.35 -7.25 -4.81
CA ASP A 38 -16.47 -8.32 -5.80
C ASP A 38 -15.70 -7.97 -7.09
N HIS A 39 -14.85 -8.91 -7.54
CA HIS A 39 -14.13 -8.83 -8.80
C HIS A 39 -14.25 -10.14 -9.58
N ASP A 40 -14.09 -10.07 -10.91
CA ASP A 40 -13.92 -11.28 -11.73
C ASP A 40 -12.48 -11.79 -11.63
N TRP A 41 -12.24 -12.63 -10.62
CA TRP A 41 -10.95 -13.29 -10.39
C TRP A 41 -10.59 -14.34 -11.45
N SER A 42 -11.56 -14.74 -12.30
CA SER A 42 -11.32 -15.66 -13.41
C SER A 42 -10.80 -14.95 -14.66
N ASN A 43 -10.90 -13.62 -14.71
CA ASN A 43 -10.42 -12.82 -15.82
C ASN A 43 -8.90 -12.99 -16.02
N PRO A 44 -8.43 -13.46 -17.18
CA PRO A 44 -7.01 -13.76 -17.39
C PRO A 44 -6.16 -12.51 -17.66
N HIS A 45 -6.79 -11.34 -17.86
CA HIS A 45 -6.13 -10.13 -18.35
C HIS A 45 -5.71 -9.16 -17.26
N TYR A 46 -6.29 -9.14 -16.04
CA TYR A 46 -5.76 -8.26 -14.97
C TYR A 46 -4.39 -8.76 -14.47
N GLN A 47 -3.45 -7.89 -14.11
CA GLN A 47 -2.10 -8.30 -13.71
C GLN A 47 -1.81 -8.23 -12.21
N GLY A 48 -2.66 -7.58 -11.43
CA GLY A 48 -2.41 -7.39 -10.01
C GLY A 48 -3.63 -6.98 -9.21
N MET A 49 -3.47 -6.95 -7.90
CA MET A 49 -4.50 -6.61 -6.92
C MET A 49 -3.89 -5.87 -5.72
N GLU A 50 -4.69 -5.05 -5.07
CA GLU A 50 -4.30 -4.50 -3.77
C GLU A 50 -4.20 -5.65 -2.75
N ILE A 51 -3.05 -5.79 -2.12
CA ILE A 51 -2.84 -6.69 -0.99
C ILE A 51 -2.97 -5.96 0.36
N TYR A 52 -3.02 -4.64 0.28
CA TYR A 52 -3.35 -3.76 1.39
C TYR A 52 -3.95 -2.47 0.84
N ASN A 53 -5.08 -2.04 1.38
CA ASN A 53 -5.60 -0.69 1.17
C ASN A 53 -6.19 -0.10 2.46
N ILE A 54 -6.01 1.20 2.68
CA ILE A 54 -6.52 1.89 3.89
C ILE A 54 -8.05 1.94 3.94
N HIS A 55 -8.74 1.75 2.81
CA HIS A 55 -10.18 1.83 2.73
C HIS A 55 -10.86 0.66 3.45
N THR A 56 -10.36 -0.57 3.26
CA THR A 56 -10.81 -1.78 3.98
C THR A 56 -10.74 -1.57 5.50
N ASP A 57 -9.60 -1.07 5.98
CA ASP A 57 -9.38 -0.76 7.39
C ASP A 57 -10.43 0.24 7.94
N LEU A 58 -10.79 1.26 7.15
CA LEU A 58 -11.82 2.23 7.54
C LEU A 58 -13.27 1.66 7.52
N LEU A 59 -13.53 0.61 6.73
CA LEU A 59 -14.85 -0.04 6.67
C LEU A 59 -15.11 -0.94 7.89
N ASP A 60 -14.08 -1.65 8.35
CA ASP A 60 -14.19 -2.65 9.41
C ASP A 60 -14.15 -2.06 10.83
N GLU A 61 -13.58 -0.87 10.97
CA GLU A 61 -13.44 -0.20 12.26
C GLU A 61 -14.80 0.18 12.87
N LYS A 62 -15.14 -0.47 14.00
CA LYS A 62 -16.34 -0.19 14.80
C LYS A 62 -16.17 1.12 15.59
N GLY A 63 -16.17 2.22 14.86
CA GLY A 63 -16.21 3.58 15.38
C GLY A 63 -14.86 4.28 15.30
N ILE A 64 -14.80 5.32 14.48
CA ILE A 64 -13.64 6.21 14.31
C ILE A 64 -13.29 7.05 15.55
N LEU A 65 -14.10 6.99 16.61
CA LEU A 65 -13.99 7.87 17.79
C LEU A 65 -12.64 7.75 18.54
N PRO A 66 -12.06 6.55 18.80
CA PRO A 66 -10.74 6.43 19.41
C PRO A 66 -9.66 7.08 18.54
N PHE A 67 -9.70 6.83 17.22
CA PHE A 67 -8.80 7.46 16.26
C PHE A 67 -8.95 8.98 16.25
N LEU A 68 -10.17 9.52 16.32
CA LEU A 68 -10.41 10.96 16.40
C LEU A 68 -9.84 11.55 17.69
N LEU A 69 -10.12 10.94 18.85
CA LEU A 69 -9.61 11.40 20.15
C LEU A 69 -8.08 11.38 20.19
N ASN A 70 -7.46 10.32 19.66
CA ASN A 70 -6.01 10.25 19.57
C ASN A 70 -5.46 11.29 18.59
N SER A 71 -6.12 11.50 17.45
CA SER A 71 -5.75 12.52 16.47
C SER A 71 -5.87 13.95 17.03
N ILE A 72 -6.74 14.21 18.01
CA ILE A 72 -6.79 15.51 18.70
C ILE A 72 -5.53 15.73 19.54
N VAL A 73 -5.09 14.71 20.28
CA VAL A 73 -3.95 14.82 21.21
C VAL A 73 -2.60 14.71 20.47
N ASN A 74 -2.49 13.75 19.56
CA ASN A 74 -1.24 13.34 18.93
C ASN A 74 -1.12 13.75 17.45
N GLY A 75 -2.21 14.22 16.83
CA GLY A 75 -2.26 14.50 15.38
C GLY A 75 -1.43 15.69 14.89
N LYS A 76 -0.66 16.36 15.74
CA LYS A 76 0.36 17.32 15.31
C LYS A 76 1.70 16.63 15.03
N LYS A 77 2.40 16.20 16.08
CA LYS A 77 3.76 15.63 15.98
C LYS A 77 3.77 14.15 15.62
N PHE A 78 2.73 13.40 15.99
CA PHE A 78 2.70 11.95 15.95
C PHE A 78 1.58 11.39 15.08
N LYS A 79 1.08 12.17 14.11
CA LYS A 79 -0.03 11.75 13.23
C LYS A 79 0.26 10.45 12.45
N HIS A 80 1.51 10.21 12.06
CA HIS A 80 1.91 8.94 11.43
C HIS A 80 1.68 7.71 12.34
N TRP A 81 1.76 7.88 13.66
CA TRP A 81 1.42 6.83 14.63
C TRP A 81 -0.09 6.71 14.83
N THR A 82 -0.85 7.81 14.75
CA THR A 82 -2.32 7.72 14.86
C THR A 82 -2.91 6.95 13.67
N TYR A 83 -2.31 7.07 12.48
CA TYR A 83 -2.69 6.26 11.31
C TYR A 83 -2.43 4.77 11.50
N ARG A 84 -1.49 4.39 12.36
CA ARG A 84 -1.27 2.97 12.63
C ARG A 84 -2.42 2.34 13.41
N GLU A 85 -3.26 3.14 14.08
CA GLU A 85 -4.37 2.61 14.87
C GLU A 85 -5.51 2.05 14.04
N ILE A 86 -5.70 2.52 12.82
CA ILE A 86 -6.70 1.96 11.90
C ILE A 86 -6.19 0.68 11.22
N PHE A 87 -4.91 0.35 11.38
CA PHE A 87 -4.35 -0.78 10.66
C PHE A 87 -4.96 -2.09 11.13
N ASP A 88 -5.51 -2.84 10.18
CA ASP A 88 -5.78 -4.26 10.31
C ASP A 88 -5.00 -5.06 9.26
N GLU A 89 -4.52 -6.23 9.69
CA GLU A 89 -3.85 -7.14 8.74
C GLU A 89 -4.92 -7.81 7.89
N GLN A 90 -4.91 -7.55 6.59
CA GLN A 90 -5.92 -8.00 5.64
C GLN A 90 -5.71 -9.48 5.26
N THR A 91 -5.84 -10.38 6.24
CA THR A 91 -5.48 -11.80 6.10
C THR A 91 -6.26 -12.51 5.00
N ASP A 92 -7.53 -12.17 4.80
CA ASP A 92 -8.37 -12.79 3.77
C ASP A 92 -7.95 -12.35 2.36
N ILE A 93 -7.60 -11.07 2.21
CA ILE A 93 -7.03 -10.52 0.97
C ILE A 93 -5.67 -11.16 0.66
N LEU A 94 -4.81 -11.31 1.67
CA LEU A 94 -3.52 -11.98 1.53
C LEU A 94 -3.69 -13.46 1.15
N ALA A 95 -4.64 -14.17 1.76
CA ALA A 95 -4.93 -15.57 1.44
C ALA A 95 -5.48 -15.72 0.01
N LEU A 96 -6.35 -14.82 -0.43
CA LEU A 96 -6.82 -14.77 -1.82
C LEU A 96 -5.65 -14.54 -2.78
N TRP A 97 -4.80 -13.56 -2.51
CA TRP A 97 -3.62 -13.27 -3.32
C TRP A 97 -2.65 -14.46 -3.42
N ASP A 98 -2.41 -15.15 -2.29
CA ASP A 98 -1.61 -16.37 -2.27
C ASP A 98 -2.23 -17.48 -3.13
N SER A 99 -3.55 -17.65 -3.07
CA SER A 99 -4.27 -18.67 -3.84
C SER A 99 -4.22 -18.41 -5.36
N LEU A 100 -4.39 -17.15 -5.78
CA LEU A 100 -4.30 -16.77 -7.19
C LEU A 100 -2.90 -17.04 -7.76
N ASN A 101 -1.87 -16.79 -6.93
CA ASN A 101 -0.49 -17.02 -7.33
C ASN A 101 -0.12 -18.49 -7.54
N HIS A 102 -0.93 -19.45 -7.06
CA HIS A 102 -0.70 -20.88 -7.37
C HIS A 102 -0.86 -21.19 -8.86
N HIS A 103 -1.60 -20.36 -9.59
CA HIS A 103 -1.94 -20.60 -11.00
C HIS A 103 -1.41 -19.52 -11.94
N ARG A 104 -1.29 -18.27 -11.46
CA ARG A 104 -0.92 -17.12 -12.29
C ARG A 104 -0.19 -16.07 -11.47
N LYS A 105 0.84 -15.45 -12.04
CA LYS A 105 1.55 -14.35 -11.36
C LYS A 105 0.64 -13.14 -11.23
N ILE A 106 0.16 -12.89 -10.01
CA ILE A 106 -0.63 -11.72 -9.67
C ILE A 106 0.22 -10.83 -8.78
N VAL A 107 0.46 -9.60 -9.23
CA VAL A 107 1.24 -8.61 -8.50
C VAL A 107 0.45 -8.10 -7.32
N GLY A 108 1.05 -8.14 -6.13
CA GLY A 108 0.53 -7.48 -4.95
C GLY A 108 1.11 -6.07 -4.80
N TYR A 109 0.25 -5.08 -4.59
CA TYR A 109 0.64 -3.70 -4.29
C TYR A 109 -0.21 -3.11 -3.16
N GLY A 110 0.30 -2.03 -2.55
CA GLY A 110 -0.39 -1.30 -1.47
C GLY A 110 -0.93 0.03 -1.95
N ALA A 111 -2.12 0.40 -1.48
CA ALA A 111 -2.81 1.63 -1.86
C ALA A 111 -3.16 2.50 -0.65
N PRO A 112 -2.60 3.72 -0.55
CA PRO A 112 -2.91 4.66 0.52
C PRO A 112 -4.17 5.51 0.28
N ASP A 113 -4.86 5.33 -0.86
CA ASP A 113 -6.10 6.00 -1.29
C ASP A 113 -6.20 7.49 -0.87
N VAL A 114 -5.24 8.29 -1.35
CA VAL A 114 -4.99 9.63 -0.82
C VAL A 114 -5.87 10.69 -1.47
N HIS A 115 -6.75 11.33 -0.69
CA HIS A 115 -7.63 12.41 -1.17
C HIS A 115 -7.54 13.73 -0.38
N ASN A 116 -7.01 13.72 0.85
CA ASN A 116 -7.08 14.85 1.79
C ASN A 116 -8.50 15.43 1.92
N ASN A 117 -9.47 14.52 2.00
CA ASN A 117 -10.91 14.81 1.98
C ASN A 117 -11.59 14.50 3.33
N GLN A 118 -10.90 13.93 4.30
CA GLN A 118 -11.37 13.71 5.67
C GLN A 118 -10.87 14.84 6.56
N SER A 119 -11.62 15.94 6.58
CA SER A 119 -11.25 17.14 7.32
C SER A 119 -12.45 17.92 7.85
N ILE A 120 -12.20 18.72 8.88
CA ILE A 120 -13.08 19.80 9.32
C ILE A 120 -12.30 21.09 9.10
N ARG A 121 -12.86 21.99 8.27
CA ARG A 121 -12.27 23.28 7.95
C ARG A 121 -13.29 24.39 8.21
N ALA A 122 -12.82 25.61 8.47
CA ALA A 122 -13.71 26.77 8.55
C ALA A 122 -13.09 27.98 7.85
N ARG A 123 -13.93 28.80 7.23
CA ARG A 123 -13.53 30.06 6.58
C ARG A 123 -14.57 31.14 6.84
N TYR A 124 -14.11 32.40 6.84
CA TYR A 124 -15.01 33.55 6.83
C TYR A 124 -15.55 33.77 5.42
N LEU A 125 -16.84 34.11 5.33
CA LEU A 125 -17.48 34.58 4.10
C LEU A 125 -17.44 36.11 4.03
N GLU A 126 -17.78 36.67 2.86
CA GLU A 126 -17.72 38.11 2.62
C GLU A 126 -18.65 38.93 3.55
N ASP A 127 -19.76 38.32 3.99
CA ASP A 127 -20.72 38.92 4.92
C ASP A 127 -20.32 38.81 6.40
N GLY A 128 -19.15 38.22 6.68
CA GLY A 128 -18.63 38.02 8.03
C GLY A 128 -19.11 36.75 8.73
N THR A 129 -20.01 35.98 8.11
CA THR A 129 -20.40 34.65 8.63
C THR A 129 -19.28 33.63 8.46
N VAL A 130 -19.37 32.52 9.18
CA VAL A 130 -18.40 31.42 9.13
C VAL A 130 -19.03 30.20 8.49
N GLU A 131 -18.41 29.71 7.42
CA GLU A 131 -18.73 28.42 6.83
C GLU A 131 -17.87 27.33 7.44
N TRP A 132 -18.51 26.33 8.05
CA TRP A 132 -17.88 25.07 8.46
C TRP A 132 -18.03 24.04 7.33
N VAL A 133 -16.91 23.43 6.95
CA VAL A 133 -16.81 22.47 5.84
C VAL A 133 -16.27 21.16 6.38
N GLY A 134 -16.95 20.06 6.08
CA GLY A 134 -16.62 18.70 6.48
C GLY A 134 -16.03 17.88 5.35
N SER A 135 -16.13 16.55 5.50
CA SER A 135 -15.56 15.61 4.53
C SER A 135 -16.09 15.82 3.12
N ASN A 136 -15.23 15.58 2.12
CA ASN A 136 -15.52 15.79 0.70
C ASN A 136 -15.95 17.23 0.35
N ALA A 137 -15.42 18.22 1.08
CA ALA A 137 -15.74 19.63 0.91
C ALA A 137 -17.24 19.96 1.06
N LYS A 138 -17.99 19.14 1.80
CA LYS A 138 -19.41 19.37 2.05
C LYS A 138 -19.58 20.41 3.17
N THR A 139 -20.36 21.45 2.91
CA THR A 139 -20.74 22.43 3.93
C THR A 139 -21.52 21.72 5.05
N ILE A 140 -21.02 21.83 6.28
CA ILE A 140 -21.70 21.37 7.50
C ILE A 140 -22.73 22.43 7.92
N GLY A 141 -22.37 23.71 7.82
CA GLY A 141 -23.27 24.81 8.14
C GLY A 141 -22.59 26.17 8.02
N ILE A 142 -23.42 27.19 7.86
CA ILE A 142 -23.00 28.60 7.86
C ILE A 142 -23.61 29.25 9.10
N VAL A 143 -22.79 29.92 9.90
CA VAL A 143 -23.18 30.44 11.20
C VAL A 143 -22.63 31.84 11.44
N GLU A 144 -23.35 32.63 12.23
CA GLU A 144 -22.81 33.86 12.82
C GLU A 144 -21.68 33.53 13.80
N PRO A 145 -20.53 34.24 13.78
CA PRO A 145 -19.40 33.92 14.64
C PRO A 145 -19.74 34.04 16.13
N GLY A 146 -19.75 32.90 16.83
CA GLY A 146 -19.96 32.82 18.27
C GLY A 146 -18.66 32.81 19.07
N TRP A 147 -18.75 32.39 20.33
CA TRP A 147 -17.58 32.20 21.19
C TRP A 147 -16.64 31.09 20.68
N LYS A 148 -17.21 30.01 20.10
CA LYS A 148 -16.43 28.89 19.57
C LYS A 148 -15.61 29.29 18.34
N GLU A 149 -16.19 30.09 17.44
CA GLU A 149 -15.47 30.62 16.28
C GLU A 149 -14.34 31.54 16.71
N LYS A 150 -14.60 32.45 17.66
CA LYS A 150 -13.57 33.35 18.22
C LYS A 150 -12.42 32.61 18.89
N LEU A 151 -12.68 31.42 19.44
CA LEU A 151 -11.66 30.59 20.09
C LEU A 151 -10.83 29.79 19.07
N LEU A 152 -11.48 29.25 18.04
CA LEU A 152 -10.87 28.27 17.12
C LEU A 152 -10.27 28.89 15.87
N LEU A 153 -10.87 29.96 15.33
CA LEU A 153 -10.47 30.54 14.05
C LEU A 153 -9.32 31.53 14.26
N GLY A 154 -8.30 31.40 13.41
CA GLY A 154 -7.17 32.34 13.32
C GLY A 154 -7.24 33.18 12.05
N GLU A 155 -6.09 33.75 11.67
CA GLU A 155 -5.93 34.40 10.37
C GLU A 155 -6.07 33.35 9.25
N PRO A 156 -6.86 33.63 8.20
CA PRO A 156 -6.98 32.73 7.05
C PRO A 156 -5.63 32.43 6.38
N ASP A 157 -5.43 31.18 5.97
CA ASP A 157 -4.29 30.81 5.12
C ASP A 157 -4.48 31.29 3.66
N MET A 158 -3.52 30.98 2.78
CA MET A 158 -3.59 31.35 1.36
C MET A 158 -4.81 30.76 0.62
N ALA A 159 -5.40 29.70 1.13
CA ALA A 159 -6.61 29.09 0.59
C ALA A 159 -7.89 29.63 1.26
N GLY A 160 -7.77 30.59 2.17
CA GLY A 160 -8.87 31.24 2.88
C GLY A 160 -9.35 30.48 4.11
N TRP A 161 -8.67 29.41 4.55
CA TRP A 161 -9.09 28.64 5.73
C TRP A 161 -8.60 29.30 7.01
N ALA A 162 -9.54 29.74 7.86
CA ALA A 162 -9.28 30.27 9.20
C ALA A 162 -9.11 29.17 10.27
N PHE A 163 -9.58 27.96 9.97
CA PHE A 163 -9.38 26.77 10.79
C PHE A 163 -9.22 25.53 9.90
N LYS A 164 -8.32 24.62 10.27
CA LYS A 164 -8.16 23.31 9.63
C LYS A 164 -7.83 22.25 10.66
N TRP A 165 -8.60 21.17 10.63
CA TRP A 165 -8.26 19.91 11.25
C TRP A 165 -8.41 18.82 10.19
N GLU A 166 -7.27 18.27 9.75
CA GLU A 166 -7.17 17.34 8.64
C GLU A 166 -6.69 15.99 9.15
N LEU A 167 -7.47 14.94 8.90
CA LEU A 167 -7.17 13.59 9.32
C LEU A 167 -6.27 12.92 8.28
N ASP A 168 -6.62 12.98 7.00
CA ASP A 168 -6.01 12.23 5.87
C ASP A 168 -5.03 13.06 5.00
N THR A 169 -4.24 13.96 5.61
CA THR A 169 -3.35 14.86 4.85
C THR A 169 -2.41 14.09 3.91
N TYR A 170 -2.20 14.61 2.68
CA TYR A 170 -1.31 14.02 1.67
C TYR A 170 0.03 13.52 2.22
N PHE A 171 0.73 14.36 3.00
CA PHE A 171 2.04 14.01 3.54
C PHE A 171 2.03 12.73 4.39
N HIS A 172 0.99 12.53 5.20
CA HIS A 172 0.90 11.37 6.09
C HIS A 172 0.41 10.14 5.34
N SER A 173 -0.60 10.28 4.48
CA SER A 173 -1.12 9.16 3.70
C SER A 173 -0.08 8.62 2.71
N PHE A 174 0.70 9.48 2.02
CA PHE A 174 1.81 9.02 1.16
C PHE A 174 2.95 8.34 1.93
N LYS A 175 3.08 8.61 3.23
CA LYS A 175 4.06 7.95 4.11
C LYS A 175 3.47 6.77 4.86
N TYR A 176 2.22 6.41 4.62
CA TYR A 176 1.59 5.32 5.34
C TYR A 176 1.96 3.97 4.74
N VAL A 177 1.49 3.69 3.53
CA VAL A 177 1.84 2.50 2.76
C VAL A 177 2.46 2.91 1.42
N GLN A 178 3.56 2.27 1.05
CA GLN A 178 4.24 2.50 -0.22
C GLN A 178 4.53 1.19 -0.93
N THR A 179 4.40 1.22 -2.26
CA THR A 179 4.86 0.13 -3.13
C THR A 179 6.21 0.53 -3.71
N HIS A 180 7.25 -0.23 -3.37
CA HIS A 180 8.60 -0.06 -3.91
C HIS A 180 8.78 -0.98 -5.11
N ILE A 181 9.30 -0.45 -6.22
CA ILE A 181 9.45 -1.19 -7.48
C ILE A 181 10.92 -1.18 -7.90
N PHE A 182 11.48 -2.35 -8.18
CA PHE A 182 12.85 -2.51 -8.67
C PHE A 182 12.88 -2.36 -10.19
N THR A 183 13.65 -1.38 -10.64
CA THR A 183 13.81 -1.00 -12.04
C THR A 183 15.20 -0.41 -12.26
N ASP A 184 15.75 -0.58 -13.47
CA ASP A 184 17.05 -0.04 -13.86
C ASP A 184 17.01 1.48 -14.05
N GLU A 185 15.82 2.02 -14.38
CA GLU A 185 15.63 3.44 -14.66
C GLU A 185 14.35 3.99 -14.02
N LEU A 186 14.38 5.28 -13.67
CA LEU A 186 13.21 6.02 -13.21
C LEU A 186 12.41 6.53 -14.42
N SER A 187 11.67 5.63 -15.06
CA SER A 187 10.77 5.93 -16.17
C SER A 187 9.42 5.23 -16.00
N SER A 188 8.34 5.79 -16.56
CA SER A 188 7.00 5.19 -16.49
C SER A 188 6.95 3.79 -17.10
N ARG A 189 7.71 3.56 -18.18
CA ARG A 189 7.84 2.25 -18.82
C ARG A 189 8.51 1.27 -17.87
N SER A 190 9.66 1.62 -17.32
CA SER A 190 10.44 0.71 -16.48
C SER A 190 9.73 0.44 -15.14
N ILE A 191 9.00 1.42 -14.59
CA ILE A 191 8.11 1.24 -13.44
C ILE A 191 6.98 0.26 -13.78
N LYS A 192 6.28 0.45 -14.91
CA LYS A 192 5.23 -0.47 -15.36
C LYS A 192 5.77 -1.89 -15.52
N GLU A 193 6.88 -2.06 -16.23
CA GLU A 193 7.50 -3.37 -16.49
C GLU A 193 7.98 -4.04 -15.20
N GLY A 194 8.56 -3.28 -14.26
CA GLY A 194 8.95 -3.78 -12.96
C GLY A 194 7.74 -4.25 -12.15
N LEU A 195 6.68 -3.44 -12.13
CA LEU A 195 5.43 -3.79 -11.45
C LEU A 195 4.78 -5.02 -12.08
N GLU A 196 4.63 -5.06 -13.40
CA GLU A 196 4.04 -6.18 -14.16
C GLU A 196 4.78 -7.51 -13.94
N LYS A 197 6.11 -7.45 -13.75
CA LYS A 197 6.92 -8.62 -13.40
C LYS A 197 6.81 -9.03 -11.92
N GLY A 198 6.15 -8.25 -11.07
CA GLY A 198 6.11 -8.46 -9.64
C GLY A 198 7.41 -8.12 -8.92
N ARG A 199 8.27 -7.28 -9.51
CA ARG A 199 9.53 -6.82 -8.91
C ARG A 199 9.26 -5.71 -7.90
N ALA A 200 8.39 -5.99 -6.94
CA ALA A 200 7.88 -5.01 -6.02
C ALA A 200 7.67 -5.57 -4.61
N PHE A 201 7.71 -4.70 -3.62
CA PHE A 201 7.24 -4.99 -2.27
C PHE A 201 6.43 -3.83 -1.74
N VAL A 202 5.60 -4.11 -0.75
CA VAL A 202 4.76 -3.14 -0.04
C VAL A 202 5.33 -2.93 1.35
N SER A 203 5.54 -1.69 1.77
CA SER A 203 6.03 -1.35 3.12
C SER A 203 5.16 -0.31 3.81
N PHE A 204 5.09 -0.40 5.13
CA PHE A 204 4.48 0.59 6.02
C PHE A 204 5.54 1.60 6.46
N GLU A 205 5.72 2.64 5.65
CA GLU A 205 6.77 3.67 5.79
C GLU A 205 6.56 4.60 7.00
N ASN A 206 5.37 4.54 7.62
CA ASN A 206 5.12 5.23 8.88
C ASN A 206 5.77 4.52 10.07
N LEU A 207 6.17 3.25 9.91
CA LEU A 207 6.88 2.47 10.92
C LEU A 207 8.39 2.62 10.78
N LEU A 208 8.95 2.24 9.64
CA LEU A 208 10.38 2.26 9.33
C LEU A 208 10.61 2.46 7.82
N GLU A 209 11.73 3.07 7.44
CA GLU A 209 12.10 3.30 6.03
C GLU A 209 12.57 2.00 5.36
N ALA A 210 11.91 1.53 4.29
CA ALA A 210 12.28 0.26 3.66
C ALA A 210 13.51 0.34 2.73
N LYS A 211 14.08 1.53 2.55
CA LYS A 211 15.23 1.76 1.68
C LYS A 211 16.41 0.86 2.08
N GLY A 212 16.86 0.04 1.13
CA GLY A 212 17.95 -0.92 1.33
C GLY A 212 17.48 -2.35 1.59
N PHE A 213 16.18 -2.59 1.74
CA PHE A 213 15.61 -3.94 1.76
C PHE A 213 15.87 -4.67 0.44
N GLN A 214 16.19 -5.96 0.52
CA GLN A 214 16.44 -6.82 -0.64
C GLN A 214 15.86 -8.21 -0.40
N PHE A 215 15.33 -8.85 -1.44
CA PHE A 215 14.90 -10.24 -1.44
C PHE A 215 15.23 -10.90 -2.79
N PHE A 216 16.09 -11.91 -2.77
CA PHE A 216 16.69 -12.48 -3.97
C PHE A 216 17.09 -13.96 -3.83
N GLY A 217 17.25 -14.64 -4.96
CA GLY A 217 17.76 -15.99 -5.06
C GLY A 217 19.24 -16.03 -5.43
N LEU A 218 19.96 -17.02 -4.88
CA LEU A 218 21.38 -17.27 -5.10
C LEU A 218 21.61 -18.68 -5.63
N ALA A 219 22.53 -18.82 -6.59
CA ALA A 219 23.03 -20.09 -7.09
C ALA A 219 24.04 -20.72 -6.11
N LYS A 220 24.47 -21.96 -6.38
CA LYS A 220 25.42 -22.68 -5.52
C LYS A 220 26.79 -21.99 -5.38
N ASP A 221 27.20 -21.24 -6.40
CA ASP A 221 28.44 -20.48 -6.41
C ASP A 221 28.28 -19.07 -5.79
N GLY A 222 27.10 -18.74 -5.28
CA GLY A 222 26.78 -17.44 -4.68
C GLY A 222 26.44 -16.34 -5.69
N THR A 223 26.32 -16.64 -6.98
CA THR A 223 25.84 -15.68 -7.97
C THR A 223 24.34 -15.44 -7.86
N LEU A 224 23.88 -14.26 -8.30
CA LEU A 224 22.47 -13.89 -8.27
C LEU A 224 21.69 -14.70 -9.33
N SER A 225 20.71 -15.50 -8.89
CA SER A 225 19.83 -16.26 -9.79
C SER A 225 18.57 -15.47 -10.19
N GLY A 226 18.16 -14.49 -9.39
CA GLY A 226 17.00 -13.64 -9.66
C GLY A 226 16.51 -12.89 -8.42
N ILE A 227 15.51 -12.03 -8.58
CA ILE A 227 14.88 -11.26 -7.51
C ILE A 227 13.38 -11.58 -7.40
N MET A 228 12.68 -11.03 -6.40
CA MET A 228 11.22 -11.13 -6.32
C MET A 228 10.53 -10.75 -7.65
N GLY A 229 9.49 -11.49 -8.01
CA GLY A 229 8.82 -11.40 -9.31
C GLY A 229 9.37 -12.37 -10.37
N ASP A 230 10.67 -12.67 -10.31
CA ASP A 230 11.30 -13.56 -11.30
C ASP A 230 10.85 -15.03 -11.12
N SER A 231 10.86 -15.77 -12.24
CA SER A 231 10.73 -17.23 -12.24
C SER A 231 12.11 -17.86 -12.37
N ILE A 232 12.49 -18.71 -11.43
CA ILE A 232 13.82 -19.33 -11.37
C ILE A 232 13.64 -20.84 -11.31
N SER A 233 14.41 -21.60 -12.09
CA SER A 233 14.37 -23.06 -11.96
C SER A 233 14.96 -23.46 -10.61
N VAL A 234 14.35 -24.45 -9.94
CA VAL A 234 14.88 -25.03 -8.70
C VAL A 234 16.30 -25.59 -8.89
N ALA A 235 16.69 -25.97 -10.12
CA ALA A 235 18.05 -26.41 -10.42
C ALA A 235 19.11 -25.29 -10.36
N ASP A 236 18.69 -24.05 -10.62
CA ASP A 236 19.56 -22.87 -10.77
C ASP A 236 19.62 -22.00 -9.50
N VAL A 237 18.82 -22.32 -8.48
CA VAL A 237 18.81 -21.62 -7.19
C VAL A 237 19.11 -22.60 -6.06
N ALA A 238 20.12 -22.27 -5.25
CA ALA A 238 20.46 -23.02 -4.05
C ALA A 238 19.76 -22.44 -2.82
N GLN A 239 19.60 -21.12 -2.78
CA GLN A 239 19.18 -20.39 -1.59
C GLN A 239 18.36 -19.16 -1.97
N ILE A 240 17.40 -18.78 -1.13
CA ILE A 240 16.83 -17.44 -1.11
C ILE A 240 17.35 -16.68 0.11
N ARG A 241 17.58 -15.38 -0.08
CA ARG A 241 18.10 -14.47 0.94
C ARG A 241 17.27 -13.20 0.98
N ALA A 242 16.96 -12.74 2.19
CA ALA A 242 16.46 -11.39 2.42
C ALA A 242 17.42 -10.59 3.30
N ILE A 243 17.51 -9.29 3.04
CA ILE A 243 18.31 -8.34 3.81
C ILE A 243 17.41 -7.17 4.17
N SER A 244 17.42 -6.80 5.45
CA SER A 244 16.65 -5.68 5.98
C SER A 244 17.59 -4.60 6.55
N PRO A 245 17.29 -3.30 6.37
CA PRO A 245 18.04 -2.21 7.00
C PRO A 245 17.87 -2.17 8.54
N TYR A 246 16.90 -2.91 9.08
CA TYR A 246 16.59 -2.98 10.51
C TYR A 246 16.49 -4.45 10.98
N PRO A 247 16.68 -4.72 12.28
CA PRO A 247 16.42 -6.05 12.82
C PRO A 247 14.91 -6.31 12.84
N VAL A 248 14.48 -7.35 12.16
CA VAL A 248 13.06 -7.72 11.99
C VAL A 248 12.84 -9.19 12.29
N ASP A 249 11.59 -9.54 12.57
CA ASP A 249 11.15 -10.93 12.56
C ASP A 249 10.76 -11.27 11.11
N PHE A 250 11.57 -12.09 10.44
CA PHE A 250 11.30 -12.57 9.09
C PHE A 250 10.37 -13.78 9.13
N GLU A 251 9.37 -13.79 8.25
CA GLU A 251 8.45 -14.91 8.03
C GLU A 251 8.53 -15.32 6.55
N LEU A 252 8.97 -16.55 6.29
CA LEU A 252 8.98 -17.12 4.94
C LEU A 252 7.66 -17.84 4.67
N ILE A 253 6.93 -17.35 3.68
CA ILE A 253 5.67 -17.93 3.24
C ILE A 253 5.90 -18.64 1.91
N LYS A 254 5.51 -19.92 1.86
CA LYS A 254 5.49 -20.74 0.65
C LYS A 254 4.04 -21.11 0.30
N ASN A 255 3.57 -20.72 -0.88
CA ASN A 255 2.22 -21.05 -1.36
C ASN A 255 1.12 -20.68 -0.33
N GLY A 256 1.27 -19.54 0.34
CA GLY A 256 0.35 -19.07 1.39
C GLY A 256 0.51 -19.74 2.77
N LYS A 257 1.52 -20.58 2.96
CA LYS A 257 1.81 -21.21 4.27
C LYS A 257 3.13 -20.74 4.83
N LEU A 258 3.16 -20.36 6.10
CA LEU A 258 4.38 -20.07 6.84
C LEU A 258 5.22 -21.35 6.98
N ILE A 259 6.48 -21.31 6.52
CA ILE A 259 7.38 -22.48 6.54
C ILE A 259 8.67 -22.25 7.31
N ASP A 260 9.07 -21.00 7.56
CA ASP A 260 10.25 -20.68 8.36
C ASP A 260 10.17 -19.28 8.97
N ILE A 261 10.88 -19.08 10.08
CA ILE A 261 10.93 -17.81 10.82
C ILE A 261 12.36 -17.53 11.29
N ALA A 262 12.81 -16.29 11.15
CA ALA A 262 14.00 -15.80 11.86
C ALA A 262 13.67 -14.54 12.65
N GLU A 263 13.79 -14.61 13.98
CA GLU A 263 13.48 -13.48 14.85
C GLU A 263 14.66 -12.50 14.99
N LYS A 264 14.36 -11.20 15.06
CA LYS A 264 15.32 -10.11 15.36
C LYS A 264 16.61 -10.15 14.53
N SER A 265 16.49 -10.38 13.23
CA SER A 265 17.63 -10.52 12.33
C SER A 265 17.69 -9.40 11.29
N TYR A 266 18.89 -9.10 10.79
CA TYR A 266 19.10 -8.24 9.61
C TYR A 266 19.08 -9.05 8.30
N THR A 267 19.30 -10.36 8.40
CA THR A 267 19.42 -11.26 7.26
C THR A 267 18.61 -12.52 7.47
N PHE A 268 17.98 -12.98 6.41
CA PHE A 268 17.29 -14.26 6.36
C PHE A 268 17.86 -15.10 5.22
N ASP A 269 18.03 -16.39 5.48
CA ASP A 269 18.73 -17.32 4.61
C ASP A 269 17.98 -18.66 4.63
N TYR A 270 17.52 -19.13 3.47
CA TYR A 270 16.77 -20.38 3.38
C TYR A 270 17.21 -21.21 2.17
N GLN A 271 17.59 -22.47 2.40
CA GLN A 271 18.00 -23.39 1.35
C GLN A 271 16.79 -23.90 0.58
N ILE A 272 16.83 -23.79 -0.75
CA ILE A 272 15.74 -24.23 -1.60
C ILE A 272 15.78 -25.75 -1.76
N THR A 273 14.65 -26.38 -1.44
CA THR A 273 14.45 -27.83 -1.57
C THR A 273 13.30 -28.20 -2.49
N GLU A 274 12.38 -27.26 -2.78
CA GLU A 274 11.10 -27.56 -3.41
C GLU A 274 10.64 -26.40 -4.32
N HIS A 275 9.71 -26.73 -5.22
CA HIS A 275 9.04 -25.77 -6.10
C HIS A 275 7.99 -24.97 -5.31
N GLY A 276 7.62 -23.80 -5.81
CA GLY A 276 6.52 -22.99 -5.28
C GLY A 276 6.81 -21.50 -5.27
N ASN A 277 5.88 -20.75 -4.70
CA ASN A 277 5.93 -19.29 -4.60
C ASN A 277 6.42 -18.92 -3.21
N TYR A 278 7.59 -18.28 -3.13
CA TYR A 278 8.24 -17.92 -1.88
C TYR A 278 8.18 -16.40 -1.70
N ARG A 279 7.51 -15.92 -0.64
CA ARG A 279 7.47 -14.50 -0.28
C ARG A 279 7.86 -14.30 1.18
N ILE A 280 8.32 -13.10 1.49
CA ILE A 280 8.72 -12.70 2.84
C ILE A 280 7.68 -11.73 3.41
N VAL A 281 7.37 -11.92 4.69
CA VAL A 281 6.80 -10.87 5.55
C VAL A 281 7.86 -10.47 6.56
N CYS A 282 8.12 -9.17 6.68
CA CYS A 282 8.94 -8.65 7.77
C CYS A 282 8.03 -8.04 8.82
N ARG A 283 8.18 -8.48 10.07
CA ARG A 283 7.46 -7.93 11.22
C ARG A 283 8.40 -7.19 12.16
N ILE A 284 7.86 -6.19 12.84
CA ILE A 284 8.53 -5.48 13.91
C ILE A 284 7.74 -5.58 15.20
N ARG A 285 8.44 -5.40 16.33
CA ARG A 285 7.78 -5.37 17.65
C ARG A 285 7.39 -3.94 17.99
N LEU A 286 6.08 -3.68 18.05
CA LEU A 286 5.52 -2.40 18.46
C LEU A 286 4.59 -2.62 19.66
N ASN A 287 4.93 -2.01 20.81
CA ASN A 287 4.18 -2.15 22.06
C ASN A 287 3.89 -3.61 22.45
N GLY A 288 4.90 -4.48 22.35
CA GLY A 288 4.79 -5.92 22.66
C GLY A 288 4.06 -6.77 21.61
N LYS A 289 3.41 -6.14 20.61
CA LYS A 289 2.77 -6.84 19.49
C LYS A 289 3.71 -6.99 18.30
N SER A 290 3.60 -8.10 17.60
CA SER A 290 4.26 -8.29 16.30
C SER A 290 3.37 -7.69 15.22
N VAL A 291 3.88 -6.68 14.51
CA VAL A 291 3.13 -5.97 13.47
C VAL A 291 3.84 -6.10 12.13
N PRO A 292 3.10 -6.31 11.03
CA PRO A 292 3.70 -6.37 9.72
C PRO A 292 4.24 -5.00 9.34
N TRP A 293 5.46 -4.99 8.81
CA TRP A 293 6.12 -3.81 8.27
C TRP A 293 6.26 -3.89 6.75
N LEU A 294 6.50 -5.08 6.20
CA LEU A 294 6.75 -5.24 4.76
C LEU A 294 6.23 -6.58 4.26
N TYR A 295 5.64 -6.57 3.06
CA TYR A 295 5.23 -7.74 2.28
C TYR A 295 5.94 -7.75 0.92
N THR A 296 6.67 -8.81 0.58
CA THR A 296 7.27 -8.93 -0.77
C THR A 296 6.31 -9.61 -1.73
N ASN A 297 6.40 -9.28 -3.02
CA ASN A 297 5.92 -10.22 -4.05
C ASN A 297 6.76 -11.51 -4.01
N PRO A 298 6.26 -12.64 -4.56
CA PRO A 298 6.96 -13.92 -4.50
C PRO A 298 8.15 -14.00 -5.47
N ILE A 299 9.15 -14.81 -5.13
CA ILE A 299 10.04 -15.49 -6.08
C ILE A 299 9.34 -16.79 -6.48
N TYR A 300 9.22 -17.05 -7.79
CA TYR A 300 8.50 -18.21 -8.32
C TYR A 300 9.49 -19.32 -8.70
N LEU A 301 9.48 -20.44 -7.98
CA LEU A 301 10.40 -21.55 -8.22
C LEU A 301 9.70 -22.72 -8.91
N TYR A 302 10.26 -23.16 -10.04
CA TYR A 302 9.65 -24.17 -10.93
C TYR A 302 10.62 -25.26 -11.38
#